data_AF-A0A1S3YEF3-F1
#
_entry.id   AF-A0A1S3YEF3-F1
#
_cell.length_a   1.000
_cell.length_b   1.000
_cell.length_c   1.000
_cell.angle_alpha   90.00
_cell.angle_beta   90.00
_cell.angle_gamma   90.00
#
_symmetry.space_group_name_H-M   'P 1'
#
loop_
_entity.id
_entity.type
_entity.pdbx_description
1 polymer ?
#
loop_
_entity_poly.entity_id
_entity_poly.type
_entity_poly.pdbx_seq_one_letter_code
_entity_poly.pdbx_strand_id
1 'polypeptide(L)'
;MALQREDQDIVNSMKLVGFAKGKLQVIRESKWESLIDDTSSFCAKHDIVIPEMDKNYHLGKSKRRSSSVTYSHHLRVEVFNTIIDLQLSELNSRFDTWFKLEDLSYELDNYILFMKEDNDFSNLKGLGDLSETLVETDLYKIWRLVFLLVKLSLILLVTIAT
;
A
#
# COMPACT_ATOMS: atom_id res chain seq x y z
N MET A 1 10.33 -28.99 6.16
CA MET A 1 11.34 -28.02 5.66
C MET A 1 10.85 -27.16 4.50
N ALA A 2 9.71 -27.43 3.86
CA ALA A 2 9.14 -26.57 2.81
C ALA A 2 8.48 -25.30 3.39
N LEU A 3 7.64 -25.45 4.44
CA LEU A 3 6.94 -24.33 5.12
C LEU A 3 7.87 -23.19 5.57
N GLN A 4 9.00 -23.50 6.22
CA GLN A 4 9.94 -22.47 6.69
C GLN A 4 10.63 -21.69 5.55
N ARG A 5 10.76 -22.28 4.35
CA ARG A 5 11.32 -21.57 3.18
C ARG A 5 10.29 -20.64 2.57
N GLU A 6 9.04 -21.08 2.49
CA GLU A 6 7.91 -20.28 1.99
C GLU A 6 7.70 -19.02 2.87
N ASP A 7 7.73 -19.16 4.20
CA ASP A 7 7.64 -18.03 5.13
C ASP A 7 8.82 -17.05 4.95
N GLN A 8 10.03 -17.55 4.71
CA GLN A 8 11.23 -16.72 4.51
C GLN A 8 11.21 -15.96 3.18
N ASP A 9 10.71 -16.59 2.12
CA ASP A 9 10.58 -15.98 0.80
C ASP A 9 9.51 -14.89 0.77
N ILE A 10 8.44 -15.06 1.56
CA ILE A 10 7.43 -14.02 1.79
C ILE A 10 8.08 -12.83 2.52
N VAL A 11 8.80 -13.06 3.63
CA VAL A 11 9.50 -12.01 4.38
C VAL A 11 10.52 -11.25 3.53
N ASN A 12 11.29 -11.95 2.70
CA ASN A 12 12.26 -11.33 1.80
C ASN A 12 11.57 -10.50 0.71
N SER A 13 10.49 -11.01 0.12
CA SER A 13 9.70 -10.30 -0.88
C SER A 13 9.12 -9.00 -0.31
N MET A 14 8.64 -9.01 0.94
CA MET A 14 8.10 -7.83 1.60
C MET A 14 9.17 -6.76 1.86
N LYS A 15 10.36 -7.16 2.31
CA LYS A 15 11.49 -6.24 2.47
C LYS A 15 11.87 -5.58 1.14
N LEU A 16 11.84 -6.35 0.04
CA LEU A 16 12.09 -5.83 -1.29
C LEU A 16 11.01 -4.84 -1.75
N VAL A 17 9.73 -5.10 -1.46
CA VAL A 17 8.63 -4.17 -1.75
C VAL A 17 8.79 -2.87 -0.94
N GLY A 18 9.09 -2.96 0.36
CA GLY A 18 9.35 -1.79 1.19
C GLY A 18 10.55 -0.97 0.70
N PHE A 19 11.63 -1.66 0.31
CA PHE A 19 12.81 -1.02 -0.28
C PHE A 19 12.49 -0.33 -1.61
N ALA A 20 11.72 -0.98 -2.48
CA ALA A 20 11.30 -0.42 -3.77
C ALA A 20 10.44 0.84 -3.57
N LYS A 21 9.47 0.79 -2.65
CA LYS A 21 8.65 1.96 -2.28
C LYS A 21 9.52 3.12 -1.78
N GLY A 22 10.46 2.84 -0.87
CA GLY A 22 11.39 3.85 -0.35
C GLY A 22 12.27 4.46 -1.44
N LYS A 23 12.80 3.64 -2.35
CA LYS A 23 13.57 4.12 -3.51
C LYS A 23 12.76 5.02 -4.43
N LEU A 24 11.52 4.65 -4.74
CA LEU A 24 10.63 5.45 -5.58
C LEU A 24 10.34 6.82 -4.95
N GLN A 25 10.13 6.89 -3.64
CA GLN A 25 9.96 8.16 -2.92
C GLN A 25 11.21 9.05 -3.00
N VAL A 26 12.39 8.48 -2.74
CA VAL A 26 13.66 9.23 -2.85
C VAL A 26 13.85 9.78 -4.27
N ILE A 27 13.50 8.98 -5.29
CA ILE A 27 13.60 9.38 -6.69
C ILE A 27 12.68 10.59 -6.97
N ARG A 28 11.43 10.52 -6.52
CA ARG A 28 10.41 11.57 -6.67
C ARG A 28 10.83 12.89 -6.04
N GLU A 29 11.33 12.84 -4.81
CA GLU A 29 11.60 14.04 -4.01
C GLU A 29 12.91 14.72 -4.37
N SER A 30 13.95 13.93 -4.69
CA SER A 30 15.33 14.45 -4.73
C SER A 30 16.10 14.17 -6.02
N LYS A 31 15.65 13.23 -6.87
CA LYS A 31 16.44 12.80 -8.03
C LYS A 31 16.05 13.45 -9.35
N TRP A 32 15.00 14.28 -9.37
CA TRP A 32 14.57 14.97 -10.59
C TRP A 32 15.71 15.74 -11.27
N GLU A 33 16.40 16.63 -10.54
CA GLU A 33 17.46 17.45 -11.14
C GLU A 33 18.60 16.60 -11.67
N SER A 34 19.08 15.61 -10.89
CA SER A 34 20.13 14.70 -11.34
C SER A 34 19.73 13.87 -12.56
N LEU A 35 18.45 13.48 -12.66
CA LEU A 35 17.93 12.73 -13.80
C LEU A 35 17.92 13.59 -15.06
N ILE A 36 17.52 14.86 -14.94
CA ILE A 36 17.55 15.81 -16.05
C ILE A 36 18.99 16.07 -16.50
N ASP A 37 19.93 16.23 -15.59
CA ASP A 37 21.36 16.40 -15.91
C ASP A 37 21.92 15.18 -16.66
N ASP A 38 21.68 13.98 -16.14
CA ASP A 38 22.14 12.73 -16.75
C ASP A 38 21.53 12.54 -18.15
N THR A 39 20.22 12.80 -18.29
CA THR A 39 19.50 12.70 -19.56
C THR A 39 20.01 13.74 -20.56
N SER A 40 20.28 14.97 -20.11
CA SER A 40 20.82 16.04 -20.95
C SER A 40 22.23 15.71 -21.43
N SER A 41 23.08 15.19 -20.54
CA SER A 41 24.43 14.71 -20.88
C SER A 41 24.39 13.59 -21.90
N PHE A 42 23.47 12.62 -21.73
CA PHE A 42 23.25 11.55 -22.69
C PHE A 42 22.79 12.09 -24.06
N CYS A 43 21.80 12.98 -24.08
CA CYS A 43 21.31 13.59 -25.32
C CYS A 43 22.41 14.36 -26.04
N ALA A 44 23.20 15.16 -25.32
CA ALA A 44 24.34 15.88 -25.88
C ALA A 44 25.40 14.95 -26.47
N LYS A 45 25.68 13.82 -25.80
CA LYS A 45 26.63 12.80 -26.28
C LYS A 45 26.17 12.10 -27.57
N HIS A 46 24.86 12.04 -27.80
CA HIS A 46 24.25 11.34 -28.93
C HIS A 46 23.63 12.28 -29.97
N ASP A 47 23.98 13.58 -29.93
CA ASP A 47 23.47 14.63 -30.83
C ASP A 47 21.92 14.71 -30.87
N ILE A 48 21.27 14.36 -29.77
CA ILE A 48 19.81 14.45 -29.60
C ILE A 48 19.48 15.89 -29.18
N VAL A 49 18.63 16.55 -29.98
CA VAL A 49 18.18 17.92 -29.71
C VAL A 49 17.36 17.97 -28.42
N ILE A 50 17.84 18.73 -27.45
CA ILE A 50 17.14 18.99 -26.19
C ILE A 50 16.16 20.16 -26.40
N PRO A 51 14.87 20.01 -26.06
CA PRO A 51 13.91 21.10 -26.16
C PRO A 51 14.19 22.21 -25.14
N GLU A 52 13.74 23.43 -25.43
CA GLU A 52 13.88 24.57 -24.52
C GLU A 52 13.02 24.39 -23.27
N MET A 53 13.65 24.00 -22.16
CA MET A 53 12.97 23.56 -20.93
C MET A 53 12.28 24.69 -20.15
N ASP A 54 12.80 25.91 -20.27
CA ASP A 54 12.28 27.12 -19.61
C ASP A 54 11.14 27.78 -20.39
N LYS A 55 10.84 27.28 -21.59
CA LYS A 55 9.73 27.78 -22.38
C LYS A 55 8.40 27.41 -21.73
N ASN A 56 7.44 28.32 -21.84
CA ASN A 56 6.07 28.07 -21.40
C ASN A 56 5.47 26.86 -22.14
N TYR A 57 4.88 25.95 -21.36
CA TYR A 57 4.16 24.80 -21.88
C TYR A 57 2.80 25.24 -22.44
N HIS A 58 2.57 24.97 -23.73
CA HIS A 58 1.31 25.29 -24.39
C HIS A 58 0.55 24.01 -24.73
N LEU A 59 -0.59 23.79 -24.06
CA LEU A 59 -1.47 22.67 -24.36
C LEU A 59 -2.40 23.02 -25.54
N GLY A 60 -2.07 22.52 -26.73
CA GLY A 60 -2.93 22.59 -27.92
C GLY A 60 -2.82 23.88 -28.76
N LYS A 61 -3.64 23.97 -29.82
CA LYS A 61 -3.59 25.03 -30.85
C LYS A 61 -4.09 26.42 -30.38
N SER A 62 -4.50 26.57 -29.13
CA SER A 62 -5.05 27.83 -28.62
C SER A 62 -3.95 28.73 -28.03
N LYS A 63 -3.51 29.72 -28.82
CA LYS A 63 -2.61 30.80 -28.36
C LYS A 63 -3.23 31.72 -27.28
N ARG A 64 -4.50 31.53 -26.91
CA ARG A 64 -5.25 32.45 -26.03
C ARG A 64 -5.13 32.16 -24.53
N ARG A 65 -4.44 31.08 -24.14
CA ARG A 65 -4.10 30.81 -22.74
C ARG A 65 -2.63 30.37 -22.70
N SER A 66 -1.72 31.32 -22.51
CA SER A 66 -0.36 30.93 -22.11
C SER A 66 -0.47 30.34 -20.70
N SER A 67 -0.17 29.05 -20.54
CA SER A 67 0.14 28.54 -19.21
C SER A 67 1.38 29.30 -18.72
N SER A 68 1.35 29.81 -17.49
CA SER A 68 2.52 30.39 -16.81
C SER A 68 3.53 29.32 -16.36
N VAL A 69 3.41 28.11 -16.88
CA VAL A 69 4.09 26.90 -16.40
C VAL A 69 5.11 26.49 -17.44
N THR A 70 6.35 26.23 -17.03
CA THR A 70 7.44 25.82 -17.92
C THR A 70 7.30 24.37 -18.38
N TYR A 71 7.96 24.02 -19.49
CA TYR A 71 8.03 22.64 -19.98
C TYR A 71 8.64 21.70 -18.94
N SER A 72 9.70 22.14 -18.25
CA SER A 72 10.33 21.40 -17.14
C SER A 72 9.34 21.10 -16.02
N HIS A 73 8.55 22.09 -15.59
CA HIS A 73 7.56 21.89 -14.53
C HIS A 73 6.46 20.92 -14.95
N HIS A 74 5.96 21.03 -16.18
CA HIS A 74 4.97 20.11 -16.72
C HIS A 74 5.49 18.66 -16.70
N LEU A 75 6.70 18.42 -17.20
CA LEU A 75 7.29 17.08 -17.19
C LEU A 75 7.49 16.55 -15.76
N ARG A 76 7.95 17.40 -14.83
CA ARG A 76 8.15 16.98 -13.43
C ARG A 76 6.84 16.59 -12.76
N VAL A 77 5.82 17.43 -12.85
CA VAL A 77 4.59 17.28 -12.05
C VAL A 77 3.58 16.36 -12.72
N GLU A 78 3.31 16.54 -14.01
CA GLU A 78 2.23 15.83 -14.71
C GLU A 78 2.66 14.50 -15.32
N VAL A 79 3.97 14.30 -15.50
CA VAL A 79 4.50 13.07 -16.10
C VAL A 79 5.29 12.28 -15.06
N PHE A 80 6.39 12.83 -14.57
CA PHE A 80 7.33 12.09 -13.71
C PHE A 80 6.72 11.72 -12.36
N ASN A 81 6.19 12.69 -11.62
CA ASN A 81 5.55 12.43 -10.32
C ASN A 81 4.34 11.51 -10.48
N THR A 82 3.51 11.72 -11.50
CA THR A 82 2.34 10.88 -11.78
C THR A 82 2.74 9.43 -12.04
N ILE A 83 3.79 9.17 -12.83
CA ILE A 83 4.27 7.81 -13.09
C ILE A 83 4.74 7.14 -11.79
N ILE A 84 5.48 7.86 -10.94
CA ILE A 84 5.96 7.32 -9.66
C ILE A 84 4.78 7.05 -8.73
N ASP A 85 3.82 7.97 -8.65
CA ASP A 85 2.63 7.85 -7.81
C ASP A 85 1.75 6.66 -8.27
N LEU A 86 1.64 6.41 -9.58
CA LEU A 86 0.99 5.22 -10.12
C LEU A 86 1.74 3.94 -9.74
N GLN A 87 3.07 3.92 -9.84
CA GLN A 87 3.86 2.75 -9.43
C GLN A 87 3.74 2.46 -7.93
N LEU A 88 3.77 3.49 -7.10
CA LEU A 88 3.55 3.36 -5.66
C LEU A 88 2.13 2.87 -5.36
N SER A 89 1.12 3.41 -6.06
CA SER A 89 -0.28 2.99 -5.92
C SER A 89 -0.47 1.53 -6.29
N GLU A 90 0.15 1.06 -7.37
CA GLU A 90 0.09 -0.35 -7.78
C GLU A 90 0.75 -1.26 -6.75
N LEU A 91 1.92 -0.87 -6.23
CA LEU A 91 2.62 -1.60 -5.17
C LEU A 91 1.83 -1.60 -3.86
N ASN A 92 1.10 -0.54 -3.54
CA ASN A 92 0.20 -0.49 -2.39
C ASN A 92 -1.01 -1.39 -2.64
N SER A 93 -1.69 -1.27 -3.78
CA SER A 93 -2.87 -2.09 -4.09
C SER A 93 -2.59 -3.60 -4.08
N ARG A 94 -1.43 -4.03 -4.57
CA ARG A 94 -1.05 -5.46 -4.63
C ARG A 94 -0.56 -6.03 -3.30
N PHE A 95 -0.02 -5.21 -2.40
CA PHE A 95 0.66 -5.68 -1.19
C PHE A 95 0.11 -5.08 0.13
N ASP A 96 -0.87 -4.17 0.11
CA ASP A 96 -1.53 -3.62 1.30
C ASP A 96 -2.41 -4.64 2.04
N THR A 97 -2.70 -5.79 1.42
CA THR A 97 -3.34 -6.93 2.07
C THR A 97 -2.51 -7.47 3.24
N TRP A 98 -1.20 -7.20 3.29
CA TRP A 98 -0.31 -7.61 4.38
C TRP A 98 -0.36 -6.69 5.61
N PHE A 99 -0.53 -5.38 5.44
CA PHE A 99 -0.75 -4.48 6.60
C PHE A 99 -1.99 -4.92 7.39
N LYS A 100 -3.03 -5.40 6.70
CA LYS A 100 -4.20 -6.02 7.35
C LYS A 100 -3.88 -7.31 8.10
N LEU A 101 -2.85 -8.07 7.72
CA LEU A 101 -2.44 -9.31 8.39
C LEU A 101 -1.57 -9.03 9.62
N GLU A 102 -0.71 -8.01 9.56
CA GLU A 102 0.10 -7.56 10.69
C GLU A 102 -0.77 -6.84 11.74
N ASP A 103 -1.69 -5.99 11.29
CA ASP A 103 -2.75 -5.41 12.14
C ASP A 103 -3.62 -6.50 12.75
N LEU A 104 -4.01 -7.52 11.97
CA LEU A 104 -4.79 -8.65 12.46
C LEU A 104 -4.01 -9.50 13.47
N SER A 105 -2.70 -9.71 13.29
CA SER A 105 -1.85 -10.41 14.26
C SER A 105 -1.80 -9.65 15.58
N TYR A 106 -1.57 -8.33 15.52
CA TYR A 106 -1.55 -7.47 16.71
C TYR A 106 -2.93 -7.40 17.39
N GLU A 107 -4.00 -7.32 16.61
CA GLU A 107 -5.38 -7.31 17.09
C GLU A 107 -5.74 -8.65 17.75
N LEU A 108 -5.30 -9.78 17.19
CA LEU A 108 -5.47 -11.12 17.76
C LEU A 108 -4.68 -11.31 19.05
N ASP A 109 -3.43 -10.85 19.13
CA ASP A 109 -2.61 -10.98 20.33
C ASP A 109 -3.19 -10.18 21.50
N ASN A 110 -3.66 -8.95 21.24
CA ASN A 110 -4.33 -8.13 22.24
C ASN A 110 -5.71 -8.68 22.60
N TYR A 111 -6.46 -9.21 21.64
CA TYR A 111 -7.72 -9.87 21.88
C TYR A 111 -7.56 -11.11 22.76
N ILE A 112 -6.56 -11.96 22.50
CA ILE A 112 -6.28 -13.15 23.32
C ILE A 112 -5.88 -12.76 24.75
N LEU A 113 -5.11 -11.67 24.90
CA LEU A 113 -4.76 -11.14 26.22
C LEU A 113 -6.01 -10.64 26.97
N PHE A 114 -6.86 -9.86 26.31
CA PHE A 114 -8.12 -9.34 26.85
C PHE A 114 -9.08 -10.49 27.24
N MET A 115 -9.24 -11.48 26.38
CA MET A 115 -10.09 -12.66 26.61
C MET A 115 -9.62 -13.53 27.78
N LYS A 116 -8.34 -13.49 28.14
CA LYS A 116 -7.79 -14.21 29.30
C LYS A 116 -8.03 -13.47 30.63
N GLU A 117 -8.21 -12.16 30.59
CA GLU A 117 -8.44 -11.33 31.76
C GLU A 117 -9.92 -11.10 32.06
N ASP A 118 -10.78 -11.19 31.04
CA ASP A 118 -12.20 -10.91 31.15
C ASP A 118 -13.02 -12.17 31.53
N ASN A 119 -13.70 -12.09 32.68
CA ASN A 119 -14.52 -13.19 33.20
C ASN A 119 -15.78 -13.45 32.37
N ASP A 120 -16.26 -12.50 31.57
CA ASP A 120 -17.47 -12.67 30.75
C ASP A 120 -17.26 -13.69 29.62
N PHE A 121 -16.00 -13.91 29.22
CA PHE A 121 -15.61 -14.85 28.18
C PHE A 121 -15.15 -16.22 28.73
N SER A 122 -15.16 -16.40 30.06
CA SER A 122 -14.74 -17.66 30.71
C SER A 122 -15.69 -18.85 30.45
N ASN A 123 -16.93 -18.58 30.04
CA ASN A 123 -18.00 -19.59 29.89
C ASN A 123 -18.30 -19.97 28.42
N LEU A 124 -17.52 -19.48 27.46
CA LEU A 124 -17.75 -19.75 26.04
C LEU A 124 -17.56 -21.23 25.71
N LYS A 125 -18.56 -21.84 25.06
CA LYS A 125 -18.53 -23.25 24.65
C LYS A 125 -18.18 -23.43 23.18
N GLY A 126 -18.18 -22.35 22.39
CA GLY A 126 -17.80 -22.40 20.99
C GLY A 126 -17.75 -21.03 20.30
N LEU A 127 -17.45 -21.07 18.99
CA LEU A 127 -17.34 -19.89 18.13
C LEU A 127 -18.66 -19.11 17.98
N GLY A 128 -19.80 -19.79 18.17
CA GLY A 128 -21.12 -19.17 18.14
C GLY A 128 -21.32 -18.22 19.32
N ASP A 129 -21.13 -18.73 20.54
CA ASP A 129 -21.19 -17.95 21.78
C ASP A 129 -20.22 -16.76 21.71
N LEU A 130 -19.03 -16.97 21.15
CA LEU A 130 -18.03 -15.91 20.97
C LEU A 130 -18.53 -14.77 20.07
N SER A 131 -19.20 -15.12 18.97
CA SER A 131 -19.79 -14.15 18.07
C SER A 131 -20.94 -13.38 18.73
N GLU A 132 -21.72 -14.03 19.59
CA GLU A 132 -22.83 -13.43 20.31
C GLU A 132 -22.32 -12.43 21.36
N THR A 133 -21.38 -12.85 22.20
CA THR A 133 -20.78 -11.98 23.23
C THR A 133 -20.06 -10.76 22.62
N LEU A 134 -19.37 -10.90 21.48
CA LEU A 134 -18.75 -9.77 20.78
C LEU A 134 -19.75 -8.72 20.26
N VAL A 135 -20.98 -9.14 19.95
CA VAL A 135 -22.06 -8.24 19.50
C VAL A 135 -22.76 -7.60 20.70
N GLU A 136 -23.04 -8.37 21.74
CA GLU A 136 -23.69 -7.88 22.97
C GLU A 136 -22.85 -6.84 23.71
N THR A 137 -21.52 -6.99 23.68
CA THR A 137 -20.57 -6.07 24.33
C THR A 137 -20.12 -4.92 23.43
N ASP A 138 -20.69 -4.79 22.21
CA ASP A 138 -20.30 -3.81 21.18
C ASP A 138 -18.82 -3.87 20.75
N LEU A 139 -18.08 -4.89 21.20
CA LEU A 139 -16.65 -5.08 20.99
C LEU A 139 -16.29 -5.39 19.53
N TYR A 140 -17.25 -5.83 18.70
CA TYR A 140 -17.08 -6.03 17.26
C TYR A 140 -16.65 -4.75 16.50
N LYS A 141 -16.90 -3.56 17.07
CA LYS A 141 -16.46 -2.28 16.51
C LYS A 141 -14.97 -2.03 16.76
N ILE A 142 -14.47 -2.48 17.91
CA ILE A 142 -13.09 -2.32 18.35
C ILE A 142 -12.23 -3.42 17.70
N TRP A 143 -12.70 -4.66 17.77
CA TRP A 143 -12.02 -5.85 17.25
C TRP A 143 -12.61 -6.27 15.90
N ARG A 144 -12.62 -5.33 14.95
CA ARG A 144 -13.30 -5.49 13.65
C ARG A 144 -12.71 -6.63 12.82
N LEU A 145 -11.40 -6.86 12.89
CA LEU A 145 -10.72 -7.91 12.11
C LEU A 145 -10.92 -9.28 12.76
N VAL A 146 -10.90 -9.36 14.09
CA VAL A 146 -11.22 -10.60 14.83
C VAL A 146 -12.67 -11.02 14.59
N PHE A 147 -13.61 -10.07 14.65
CA PHE A 147 -15.02 -10.34 14.34
C PHE A 147 -15.21 -10.83 12.91
N LEU A 148 -14.47 -10.28 11.94
CA LEU A 148 -14.50 -10.71 10.54
C LEU A 148 -14.02 -12.17 10.40
N LEU A 149 -12.95 -12.56 11.11
CA LEU A 149 -12.45 -13.94 11.13
C LEU A 149 -13.46 -14.93 11.75
N VAL A 150 -14.05 -14.59 12.89
CA VAL A 150 -15.07 -15.42 13.57
C VAL A 150 -16.27 -15.62 12.64
N LYS A 151 -16.74 -14.54 12.00
CA LYS A 151 -17.84 -14.59 11.03
C LYS A 151 -17.52 -15.45 9.81
N LEU A 152 -16.32 -15.31 9.23
CA LEU A 152 -15.87 -16.15 8.11
C LEU A 152 -15.77 -17.62 8.50
N SER A 153 -15.26 -17.93 9.69
CA SER A 153 -15.13 -19.29 10.21
C SER A 153 -16.49 -19.97 10.40
N LEU A 154 -17.49 -19.24 10.91
CA LEU A 154 -18.87 -19.73 11.04
C LEU A 154 -19.52 -20.02 9.68
N ILE A 155 -19.32 -19.13 8.69
CA ILE A 155 -19.84 -19.33 7.33
C ILE A 155 -19.19 -20.56 6.66
N LEU A 156 -17.88 -20.72 6.83
CA LEU A 156 -17.15 -21.88 6.30
C LEU A 156 -17.59 -23.19 6.97
N LEU A 157 -17.82 -23.19 8.29
CA LEU A 157 -18.28 -24.37 9.01
C LEU A 157 -19.68 -24.82 8.56
N VAL A 158 -20.58 -23.87 8.34
CA VAL A 158 -21.94 -24.15 7.83
C VAL A 158 -21.91 -24.66 6.39
N THR A 159 -21.03 -24.13 5.55
CA THR A 159 -20.93 -24.53 4.13
C THR A 159 -20.22 -25.86 3.90
N ILE A 160 -19.39 -26.33 4.85
CA ILE A 160 -18.70 -27.63 4.78
C ILE A 160 -19.54 -28.76 5.43
N ALA A 161 -20.48 -28.42 6.32
CA ALA A 161 -21.34 -29.38 7.01
C ALA A 161 -22.64 -29.76 6.24
N THR A 162 -22.77 -29.32 4.98
CA THR A 162 -23.91 -29.65 4.08
C THR A 162 -23.44 -30.47 2.88
#